data_AF-A0A524JL39-F1
#
_entry.id   AF-A0A524JL39-F1
#
_cell.length_a   1.000
_cell.length_b   1.000
_cell.length_c   1.000
_cell.angle_alpha   90.00
_cell.angle_beta   90.00
_cell.angle_gamma   90.00
#
_symmetry.space_group_name_H-M   'P 1'
#
loop_
_entity.id
_entity.type
_entity.pdbx_description
1 polymer ?
#
loop_
_entity_poly.entity_id
_entity_poly.type
_entity_poly.pdbx_seq_one_letter_code
_entity_poly.pdbx_strand_id
1 'polypeptide(L)'
;MTKQYYSANLRAMNTKGLKITVISTQRLATLIYILVLTLLLNNYSYGQTTDNTPVMKNDIIGLWMRDVPSGIGGINGKEGLFFKSDGTYEFIGIASMNALIWKVDGDMLISTTNTDRYPKPEETKLQITLLSEYKLTLGGKDYISGSYTREDPKTSQALVQWHKVINRILIDNAKSYVVYVNENLDKYKKEELTLDPEKKGQESRRLILLTDNGQPIKLSLTEPDDLGKMEWGSTYYYLNGDIFFFKAPYSGHIFKNGRQVLWVNENMNPLTDIPEKDMKDAEIGIQERSRKYLSLFNTAPPLRN
;
A
#
# COMPACT_ATOMS: atom_id res chain seq x y z
N MET A 1 42.74 28.15 26.03
CA MET A 1 43.58 26.96 25.76
C MET A 1 43.51 26.63 24.30
N THR A 2 44.68 26.58 23.71
CA THR A 2 45.06 26.37 22.31
C THR A 2 44.80 24.94 21.82
N LYS A 3 44.35 24.78 20.57
CA LYS A 3 45.16 24.19 19.47
C LYS A 3 44.38 24.10 18.14
N GLN A 4 44.88 24.86 17.17
CA GLN A 4 44.85 24.58 15.72
C GLN A 4 45.47 23.21 15.42
N TYR A 5 45.05 22.53 14.34
CA TYR A 5 45.95 21.80 13.43
C TYR A 5 45.38 21.73 11.99
N TYR A 6 46.13 22.35 11.05
CA TYR A 6 46.39 22.07 9.61
C TYR A 6 45.21 21.82 8.63
N SER A 7 44.95 22.61 7.58
CA SER A 7 45.73 23.22 6.47
C SER A 7 45.85 22.37 5.19
N ALA A 8 45.58 23.06 4.08
CA ALA A 8 46.06 22.88 2.71
C ALA A 8 45.55 21.69 1.86
N ASN A 9 44.71 22.01 0.87
CA ASN A 9 44.91 21.57 -0.52
C ASN A 9 44.18 22.52 -1.48
N LEU A 10 44.89 23.58 -1.89
CA LEU A 10 44.59 24.38 -3.08
C LEU A 10 45.69 24.06 -4.10
N ARG A 11 45.36 23.25 -5.10
CA ARG A 11 46.21 23.04 -6.28
C ARG A 11 45.49 23.51 -7.53
N ALA A 12 46.01 24.63 -8.04
CA ALA A 12 46.19 25.00 -9.43
C ALA A 12 45.39 24.21 -10.47
N MET A 13 44.37 24.85 -11.07
CA MET A 13 43.97 24.56 -12.44
C MET A 13 44.54 25.62 -13.38
N ASN A 14 45.26 25.08 -14.34
CA ASN A 14 46.13 25.68 -15.33
C ASN A 14 45.29 26.30 -16.45
N THR A 15 45.41 27.61 -16.67
CA THR A 15 44.87 28.31 -17.85
C THR A 15 45.67 27.93 -19.08
N LYS A 16 45.31 26.81 -19.71
CA LYS A 16 45.75 26.49 -21.07
C LYS A 16 44.95 27.34 -22.06
N GLY A 17 45.70 28.04 -22.91
CA GLY A 17 45.19 29.02 -23.87
C GLY A 17 44.07 28.50 -24.77
N LEU A 18 43.13 29.39 -25.03
CA LEU A 18 42.10 29.25 -26.04
C LEU A 18 42.79 29.17 -27.42
N LYS A 19 42.91 27.97 -27.99
CA LYS A 19 43.10 27.81 -29.43
C LYS A 19 41.74 28.00 -30.08
N ILE A 20 41.53 29.15 -30.73
CA ILE A 20 40.41 29.35 -31.64
C ILE A 20 40.64 28.41 -32.83
N THR A 21 40.04 27.23 -32.79
CA THR A 21 39.95 26.37 -33.97
C THR A 21 38.91 26.98 -34.89
N VAL A 22 39.33 27.40 -36.08
CA VAL A 22 38.42 27.79 -37.16
C VAL A 22 37.58 26.55 -37.47
N ILE A 23 36.34 26.55 -36.99
CA ILE A 23 35.35 25.52 -37.29
C ILE A 23 35.05 25.66 -38.78
N SER A 24 35.37 24.61 -39.57
CA SER A 24 35.04 24.60 -40.99
C SER A 24 33.54 24.85 -41.17
N THR A 25 33.18 25.58 -42.22
CA THR A 25 31.79 25.97 -42.54
C THR A 25 30.81 24.79 -42.54
N GLN A 26 31.28 23.57 -42.81
CA GLN A 26 30.50 22.33 -42.68
C GLN A 26 30.07 22.01 -41.25
N ARG A 27 30.95 22.15 -40.25
CA ARG A 27 30.61 21.87 -38.85
C ARG A 27 29.67 22.93 -38.26
N LEU A 28 29.76 24.17 -38.74
CA LEU A 28 28.81 25.23 -38.37
C LEU A 28 27.40 24.93 -38.91
N ALA A 29 27.30 24.44 -40.16
CA ALA A 29 26.02 24.06 -40.76
C ALA A 29 25.36 22.89 -40.02
N THR A 30 26.12 21.88 -39.58
CA THR A 30 25.57 20.75 -38.80
C THR A 30 25.07 21.20 -37.42
N LEU A 31 25.80 22.09 -36.73
CA LEU A 31 25.37 22.65 -35.45
C LEU A 31 24.11 23.51 -35.60
N ILE A 32 24.00 24.31 -36.66
CA ILE A 32 22.79 25.08 -36.96
C ILE A 32 21.62 24.14 -37.28
N TYR A 33 21.85 23.06 -38.04
CA TYR A 33 20.80 22.08 -38.35
C TYR A 33 20.29 21.37 -37.09
N ILE A 34 21.18 20.97 -36.17
CA ILE A 34 20.81 20.37 -34.89
C ILE A 34 20.05 21.37 -34.01
N LEU A 35 20.46 22.65 -34.00
CA LEU A 35 19.78 23.70 -33.24
C LEU A 35 18.39 24.00 -33.80
N VAL A 36 18.25 24.05 -35.13
CA VAL A 36 16.96 24.25 -35.81
C VAL A 36 16.06 23.03 -35.59
N LEU A 37 16.59 21.81 -35.62
CA LEU A 37 15.82 20.60 -35.35
C LEU A 37 15.36 20.53 -33.89
N THR A 38 16.20 20.94 -32.93
CA THR A 38 15.80 21.02 -31.51
C THR A 38 14.81 22.16 -31.25
N LEU A 39 14.90 23.29 -31.95
CA LEU A 39 13.90 24.36 -31.89
C LEU A 39 12.58 23.97 -32.56
N LEU A 40 12.60 23.17 -33.63
CA LEU A 40 11.40 22.64 -34.27
C LEU A 40 10.72 21.56 -33.42
N LEU A 41 11.49 20.72 -32.72
CA LEU A 41 10.97 19.71 -31.79
C LEU A 41 10.42 20.35 -30.51
N ASN A 42 11.00 21.45 -30.02
CA ASN A 42 10.50 22.19 -28.86
C ASN A 42 9.30 23.10 -29.19
N ASN A 43 9.07 23.44 -30.47
CA ASN A 43 7.89 24.19 -30.93
C ASN A 43 6.75 23.31 -31.43
N TYR A 44 6.89 21.98 -31.37
CA TYR A 44 5.72 21.11 -31.27
C TYR A 44 5.12 21.30 -29.87
N SER A 45 4.45 22.43 -29.68
CA SER A 45 3.33 22.48 -28.75
C SER A 45 2.38 21.40 -29.23
N TYR A 46 2.42 20.25 -28.53
CA TYR A 46 1.32 19.30 -28.54
C TYR A 46 0.07 20.14 -28.37
N GLY A 47 -0.72 20.25 -29.44
CA GLY A 47 -1.95 21.02 -29.38
C GLY A 47 -2.70 20.52 -28.16
N GLN A 48 -2.95 21.42 -27.21
CA GLN A 48 -3.98 21.17 -26.22
C GLN A 48 -5.28 21.17 -26.99
N THR A 49 -5.60 20.03 -27.59
CA THR A 49 -6.97 19.66 -27.85
C THR A 49 -7.60 19.62 -26.48
N THR A 50 -8.28 20.71 -26.11
CA THR A 50 -9.32 20.73 -25.11
C THR A 50 -10.48 19.90 -25.65
N ASP A 51 -10.21 18.62 -25.84
CA ASP A 51 -11.24 17.65 -26.12
C ASP A 51 -11.97 17.52 -24.79
N ASN A 52 -13.03 18.33 -24.63
CA ASN A 52 -13.91 18.38 -23.47
C ASN A 52 -14.74 17.09 -23.34
N THR A 53 -14.20 15.96 -23.79
CA THR A 53 -14.77 14.65 -23.56
C THR A 53 -14.74 14.44 -22.05
N PRO A 54 -15.90 14.18 -21.41
CA PRO A 54 -15.96 13.95 -19.98
C PRO A 54 -14.94 12.87 -19.60
N VAL A 55 -14.09 13.16 -18.62
CA VAL A 55 -13.16 12.18 -18.06
C VAL A 55 -13.99 11.01 -17.56
N MET A 56 -13.91 9.88 -18.24
CA MET A 56 -14.63 8.69 -17.82
C MET A 56 -13.87 8.04 -16.67
N LYS A 57 -14.59 7.61 -15.63
CA LYS A 57 -14.02 6.87 -14.49
C LYS A 57 -13.09 5.72 -14.91
N ASN A 58 -13.36 5.09 -16.05
CA ASN A 58 -12.57 3.95 -16.53
C ASN A 58 -11.18 4.35 -17.02
N ASP A 59 -10.98 5.61 -17.43
CA ASP A 59 -9.72 6.06 -18.03
C ASP A 59 -8.62 6.25 -16.98
N ILE A 60 -8.96 6.49 -15.71
CA ILE A 60 -7.97 6.61 -14.64
C ILE A 60 -7.53 5.26 -14.07
N ILE A 61 -8.27 4.18 -14.32
CA ILE A 61 -7.93 2.82 -13.84
C ILE A 61 -6.59 2.41 -14.43
N GLY A 62 -5.64 1.98 -13.60
CA GLY A 62 -4.31 1.58 -14.02
C GLY A 62 -3.20 2.02 -13.05
N LEU A 63 -1.97 1.62 -13.40
CA LEU A 63 -0.76 1.97 -12.66
C LEU A 63 -0.15 3.24 -13.25
N TRP A 64 0.07 4.23 -12.38
CA TRP A 64 0.58 5.56 -12.71
C TRP A 64 1.82 5.86 -11.88
N MET A 65 2.97 5.99 -12.53
CA MET A 65 4.27 6.14 -11.87
C MET A 65 4.88 7.51 -12.16
N ARG A 66 5.62 8.03 -11.20
CA ARG A 66 6.47 9.21 -11.36
C ARG A 66 7.86 8.94 -10.81
N ASP A 67 8.84 9.65 -11.36
CA ASP A 67 10.19 9.63 -10.80
C ASP A 67 10.24 10.50 -9.53
N VAL A 68 11.01 10.04 -8.54
CA VAL A 68 11.30 10.80 -7.32
C VAL A 68 12.80 11.02 -7.18
N PRO A 69 13.22 12.18 -6.63
CA PRO A 69 14.65 12.42 -6.40
C PRO A 69 15.25 11.32 -5.54
N SER A 70 16.47 10.89 -5.90
CA SER A 70 17.21 9.87 -5.15
C SER A 70 17.31 10.25 -3.68
N GLY A 71 16.88 9.35 -2.79
CA GLY A 71 16.95 9.54 -1.34
C GLY A 71 15.65 10.08 -0.70
N ILE A 72 14.61 10.41 -1.49
CA ILE A 72 13.31 10.89 -0.98
C ILE A 72 12.25 9.78 -1.06
N GLY A 73 12.56 8.58 -0.57
CA GLY A 73 11.66 7.43 -0.64
C GLY A 73 11.53 6.83 -2.05
N GLY A 74 10.47 6.06 -2.29
CA GLY A 74 10.23 5.36 -3.55
C GLY A 74 10.96 4.00 -3.68
N ILE A 75 10.56 3.24 -4.70
CA ILE A 75 11.17 1.97 -5.10
C ILE A 75 11.92 2.19 -6.42
N ASN A 76 13.26 2.05 -6.40
CA ASN A 76 14.15 2.38 -7.52
C ASN A 76 14.00 3.82 -8.05
N GLY A 77 13.79 4.79 -7.15
CA GLY A 77 13.60 6.19 -7.55
C GLY A 77 12.25 6.45 -8.23
N LYS A 78 11.27 5.55 -8.07
CA LYS A 78 9.90 5.74 -8.52
C LYS A 78 8.89 5.59 -7.40
N GLU A 79 7.77 6.27 -7.55
CA GLU A 79 6.57 6.07 -6.75
C GLU A 79 5.31 6.23 -7.61
N GLY A 80 4.15 5.84 -7.11
CA GLY A 80 2.95 5.90 -7.94
C GLY A 80 1.65 5.55 -7.26
N LEU A 81 0.62 5.50 -8.10
CA LEU A 81 -0.78 5.25 -7.76
C LEU A 81 -1.26 4.07 -8.61
N PHE A 82 -1.85 3.06 -7.99
CA PHE A 82 -2.46 1.94 -8.72
C PHE A 82 -3.97 1.90 -8.48
N PHE A 83 -4.74 2.53 -9.38
CA PHE A 83 -6.21 2.59 -9.30
C PHE A 83 -6.84 1.31 -9.84
N LYS A 84 -7.71 0.68 -9.02
CA LYS A 84 -8.45 -0.54 -9.36
C LYS A 84 -9.89 -0.25 -9.70
N SER A 85 -10.51 -1.12 -10.50
CA SER A 85 -11.88 -0.96 -11.01
C SER A 85 -12.95 -0.96 -9.91
N ASP A 86 -12.67 -1.56 -8.76
CA ASP A 86 -13.56 -1.62 -7.60
C ASP A 86 -13.63 -0.29 -6.81
N GLY A 87 -12.87 0.73 -7.21
CA GLY A 87 -12.79 2.02 -6.53
C GLY A 87 -11.76 2.06 -5.40
N THR A 88 -10.92 1.03 -5.27
CA THR A 88 -9.78 1.02 -4.34
C THR A 88 -8.49 1.30 -5.10
N TYR A 89 -7.45 1.70 -4.38
CA TYR A 89 -6.14 1.94 -5.00
C TYR A 89 -5.01 1.70 -4.02
N GLU A 90 -3.79 1.60 -4.55
CA GLU A 90 -2.57 1.41 -3.75
C GLU A 90 -1.59 2.54 -4.02
N PHE A 91 -0.86 2.92 -2.98
CA PHE A 91 0.37 3.68 -3.15
C PHE A 91 1.54 2.75 -3.44
N ILE A 92 2.34 3.10 -4.45
CA ILE A 92 3.55 2.38 -4.83
C ILE A 92 4.75 3.22 -4.39
N GLY A 93 5.63 2.67 -3.56
CA GLY A 93 6.82 3.39 -3.07
C GLY A 93 6.56 4.38 -1.92
N ILE A 94 5.33 4.46 -1.40
CA ILE A 94 4.95 5.37 -0.30
C ILE A 94 4.42 4.53 0.87
N ALA A 95 5.25 4.32 1.89
CA ALA A 95 4.88 3.48 3.06
C ALA A 95 4.16 4.24 4.18
N SER A 96 4.25 5.58 4.17
CA SER A 96 3.76 6.45 5.25
C SER A 96 2.27 6.76 5.18
N MET A 97 1.63 6.46 4.05
CA MET A 97 0.21 6.74 3.79
C MET A 97 -0.48 5.46 3.33
N ASN A 98 -1.77 5.36 3.61
CA ASN A 98 -2.60 4.29 3.11
C ASN A 98 -3.63 4.86 2.13
N ALA A 99 -3.67 4.27 0.95
CA ALA A 99 -4.72 4.49 -0.02
C ALA A 99 -5.94 3.64 0.36
N LEU A 100 -7.13 4.25 0.43
CA LEU A 100 -8.35 3.54 0.83
C LEU A 100 -9.29 3.39 -0.38
N ILE A 101 -9.91 4.49 -0.80
CA ILE A 101 -10.86 4.53 -1.91
C ILE A 101 -10.63 5.77 -2.76
N TRP A 102 -11.05 5.69 -4.01
CA TRP A 102 -11.02 6.80 -4.96
C TRP A 102 -12.31 6.83 -5.77
N LYS A 103 -12.66 8.03 -6.24
CA LYS A 103 -13.69 8.23 -7.25
C LYS A 103 -13.36 9.46 -8.09
N VAL A 104 -13.94 9.51 -9.29
CA VAL A 104 -13.89 10.68 -10.16
C VAL A 104 -15.26 11.33 -10.18
N ASP A 105 -15.31 12.65 -10.00
CA ASP A 105 -16.49 13.49 -10.08
C ASP A 105 -16.19 14.70 -10.97
N GLY A 106 -16.62 14.66 -12.23
CA GLY A 106 -16.22 15.63 -13.24
C GLY A 106 -14.71 15.60 -13.50
N ASP A 107 -14.05 16.74 -13.33
CA ASP A 107 -12.60 16.91 -13.42
C ASP A 107 -11.90 16.70 -12.07
N MET A 108 -12.58 16.18 -11.04
CA MET A 108 -12.02 16.01 -9.71
C MET A 108 -11.76 14.54 -9.39
N LEU A 109 -10.53 14.21 -9.03
CA LEU A 109 -10.20 13.00 -8.30
C LEU A 109 -10.45 13.23 -6.81
N ILE A 110 -11.37 12.46 -6.24
CA ILE A 110 -11.62 12.42 -4.79
C ILE A 110 -10.90 11.19 -4.25
N SER A 111 -9.85 11.43 -3.48
CA SER A 111 -8.94 10.44 -2.92
C SER A 111 -9.16 10.37 -1.41
N THR A 112 -9.46 9.19 -0.89
CA THR A 112 -9.56 8.96 0.56
C THR A 112 -8.33 8.23 1.06
N THR A 113 -7.62 8.82 2.01
CA THR A 113 -6.39 8.26 2.60
C THR A 113 -6.44 8.28 4.12
N ASN A 114 -5.52 7.57 4.76
CA ASN A 114 -5.19 7.79 6.16
C ASN A 114 -3.69 7.53 6.37
N THR A 115 -3.21 7.69 7.60
CA THR A 115 -1.86 7.26 7.99
C THR A 115 -1.93 6.38 9.23
N ASP A 116 -0.88 5.63 9.52
CA ASP A 116 -0.84 4.83 10.76
C ASP A 116 -0.89 5.73 12.01
N ARG A 117 -0.43 6.99 11.90
CA ARG A 117 -0.50 7.99 12.97
C ARG A 117 -1.88 8.67 13.08
N TYR A 118 -2.55 8.86 11.96
CA TYR A 118 -3.86 9.50 11.84
C TYR A 118 -4.80 8.53 11.12
N PRO A 119 -5.39 7.55 11.84
CA PRO A 119 -6.11 6.43 11.23
C PRO A 119 -7.49 6.81 10.70
N LYS A 120 -8.00 8.01 11.05
CA LYS A 120 -9.27 8.50 10.52
C LYS A 120 -9.13 8.76 9.01
N PRO A 121 -10.03 8.23 8.17
CA PRO A 121 -10.04 8.53 6.74
C PRO A 121 -10.23 10.03 6.48
N GLU A 122 -9.43 10.57 5.57
CA GLU A 122 -9.47 11.95 5.10
C GLU A 122 -9.63 12.00 3.60
N GLU A 123 -10.58 12.82 3.13
CA GLU A 123 -10.80 13.06 1.70
C GLU A 123 -9.97 14.25 1.22
N THR A 124 -9.18 14.04 0.17
CA THR A 124 -8.52 15.07 -0.61
C THR A 124 -9.17 15.16 -1.98
N LYS A 125 -9.43 16.38 -2.45
CA LYS A 125 -9.90 16.65 -3.81
C LYS A 125 -8.76 17.21 -4.67
N LEU A 126 -8.51 16.58 -5.81
CA LEU A 126 -7.44 16.91 -6.74
C LEU A 126 -8.02 17.17 -8.12
N GLN A 127 -7.59 18.23 -8.78
CA GLN A 127 -8.05 18.53 -10.13
C GLN A 127 -7.29 17.68 -11.14
N ILE A 128 -7.99 16.95 -11.99
CA ILE A 128 -7.44 16.23 -13.13
C ILE A 128 -7.21 17.26 -14.23
N THR A 129 -5.98 17.76 -14.35
CA THR A 129 -5.62 18.78 -15.34
C THR A 129 -5.22 18.16 -16.68
N LEU A 130 -4.85 16.87 -16.68
CA LEU A 130 -4.59 16.09 -17.88
C LEU A 130 -4.88 14.61 -17.59
N LEU A 131 -5.62 13.95 -18.47
CA LEU A 131 -5.72 12.49 -18.51
C LEU A 131 -5.66 12.03 -19.97
N SER A 132 -4.72 11.15 -20.27
CA SER A 132 -4.59 10.47 -21.55
C SER A 132 -4.24 9.00 -21.34
N GLU A 133 -4.06 8.25 -22.43
CA GLU A 133 -3.59 6.86 -22.36
C GLU A 133 -2.26 6.73 -21.61
N TYR A 134 -1.37 7.72 -21.73
CA TYR A 134 0.00 7.62 -21.21
C TYR A 134 0.31 8.55 -20.05
N LYS A 135 -0.52 9.57 -19.80
CA LYS A 135 -0.21 10.62 -18.83
C LYS A 135 -1.41 10.99 -17.97
N LEU A 136 -1.15 11.16 -16.68
CA LEU A 136 -2.08 11.71 -15.70
C LEU A 136 -1.41 12.90 -15.02
N THR A 137 -2.07 14.05 -14.96
CA THR A 137 -1.63 15.19 -14.16
C THR A 137 -2.72 15.59 -13.17
N LEU A 138 -2.34 15.61 -11.90
CA LEU A 138 -3.17 15.98 -10.76
C LEU A 138 -2.70 17.34 -10.21
N GLY A 139 -3.57 18.33 -10.25
CA GLY A 139 -3.40 19.65 -9.63
C GLY A 139 -3.94 19.69 -8.21
N GLY A 140 -3.31 20.50 -7.36
CA GLY A 140 -3.68 20.66 -5.94
C GLY A 140 -2.45 20.85 -5.06
N LYS A 141 -2.66 20.99 -3.75
CA LYS A 141 -1.59 21.15 -2.74
C LYS A 141 -1.32 19.89 -1.92
N ASP A 142 -1.67 18.72 -2.45
CA ASP A 142 -1.44 17.43 -1.80
C ASP A 142 -0.10 16.81 -2.23
N TYR A 143 0.42 15.87 -1.44
CA TYR A 143 1.60 15.08 -1.78
C TYR A 143 1.43 14.30 -3.10
N ILE A 144 0.21 13.82 -3.37
CA ILE A 144 -0.10 13.02 -4.55
C ILE A 144 -0.48 13.88 -5.78
N SER A 145 -0.38 15.20 -5.68
CA SER A 145 -0.39 16.09 -6.84
C SER A 145 0.87 15.87 -7.67
N GLY A 146 0.78 16.00 -9.00
CA GLY A 146 1.94 15.91 -9.88
C GLY A 146 1.62 15.31 -11.24
N SER A 147 2.66 15.01 -12.02
CA SER A 147 2.54 14.29 -13.29
C SER A 147 3.01 12.85 -13.15
N TYR A 148 2.25 11.95 -13.76
CA TYR A 148 2.48 10.51 -13.74
C TYR A 148 2.42 9.97 -15.17
N THR A 149 3.18 8.90 -15.40
CA THR A 149 3.20 8.12 -16.63
C THR A 149 2.54 6.77 -16.37
N ARG A 150 1.71 6.32 -17.31
CA ARG A 150 1.09 4.99 -17.21
C ARG A 150 2.14 3.89 -17.36
N GLU A 151 2.08 2.88 -16.52
CA GLU A 151 2.84 1.63 -16.66
C GLU A 151 1.89 0.42 -16.73
N ASP A 152 2.29 -0.67 -17.38
CA ASP A 152 1.56 -1.94 -17.30
C ASP A 152 1.88 -2.63 -15.96
N PRO A 153 0.86 -2.89 -15.10
CA PRO A 153 1.07 -3.60 -13.83
C PRO A 153 1.76 -4.95 -13.99
N LYS A 154 1.56 -5.66 -15.11
CA LYS A 154 2.14 -7.00 -15.35
C LYS A 154 3.66 -6.95 -15.56
N THR A 155 4.18 -5.84 -16.05
CA THR A 155 5.60 -5.68 -16.39
C THR A 155 6.33 -4.65 -15.52
N SER A 156 5.61 -3.94 -14.64
CA SER A 156 6.23 -2.91 -13.79
C SER A 156 7.13 -3.53 -12.72
N GLN A 157 8.45 -3.34 -12.88
CA GLN A 157 9.44 -3.78 -11.90
C GLN A 157 9.27 -3.02 -10.56
N ALA A 158 8.87 -1.76 -10.61
CA ALA A 158 8.61 -0.95 -9.42
C ALA A 158 7.47 -1.56 -8.59
N LEU A 159 6.36 -1.93 -9.23
CA LEU A 159 5.23 -2.59 -8.56
C LEU A 159 5.65 -3.93 -7.94
N VAL A 160 6.33 -4.79 -8.71
CA VAL A 160 6.78 -6.11 -8.22
C VAL A 160 7.69 -5.98 -7.00
N GLN A 161 8.66 -5.06 -7.05
CA GLN A 161 9.56 -4.86 -5.92
C GLN A 161 8.87 -4.21 -4.72
N TRP A 162 7.96 -3.27 -4.97
CA TRP A 162 7.13 -2.68 -3.93
C TRP A 162 6.32 -3.73 -3.19
N HIS A 163 5.64 -4.62 -3.90
CA HIS A 163 4.90 -5.73 -3.31
C HIS A 163 5.78 -6.64 -2.48
N LYS A 164 7.01 -6.94 -2.90
CA LYS A 164 7.97 -7.69 -2.07
C LYS A 164 8.32 -6.97 -0.77
N VAL A 165 8.59 -5.66 -0.83
CA VAL A 165 8.95 -4.85 0.34
C VAL A 165 7.76 -4.75 1.29
N ILE A 166 6.59 -4.37 0.80
CA ILE A 166 5.41 -4.17 1.66
C ILE A 166 4.92 -5.49 2.25
N ASN A 167 4.94 -6.60 1.49
CA ASN A 167 4.57 -7.92 2.03
C ASN A 167 5.50 -8.34 3.16
N ARG A 168 6.80 -8.11 3.03
CA ARG A 168 7.76 -8.37 4.09
C ARG A 168 7.45 -7.54 5.34
N ILE A 169 7.21 -6.23 5.19
CA ILE A 169 6.86 -5.35 6.30
C ILE A 169 5.58 -5.82 7.01
N LEU A 170 4.54 -6.15 6.24
CA LEU A 170 3.27 -6.66 6.78
C LEU A 170 3.46 -7.96 7.55
N ILE A 171 4.24 -8.90 7.03
CA ILE A 171 4.56 -10.17 7.69
C ILE A 171 5.39 -9.95 8.96
N ASP A 172 6.44 -9.14 8.89
CA ASP A 172 7.31 -8.86 10.02
C ASP A 172 6.54 -8.17 11.16
N ASN A 173 5.64 -7.24 10.82
CA ASN A 173 4.73 -6.60 11.79
C ASN A 173 3.73 -7.61 12.38
N ALA A 174 3.12 -8.47 11.56
CA ALA A 174 2.21 -9.51 12.02
C ALA A 174 2.90 -10.48 12.99
N LYS A 175 4.11 -10.96 12.63
CA LYS A 175 4.92 -11.83 13.49
C LYS A 175 5.28 -11.15 14.81
N SER A 176 5.79 -9.92 14.75
CA SER A 176 6.18 -9.16 15.94
C SER A 176 5.02 -8.95 16.88
N TYR A 177 3.84 -8.60 16.35
CA TYR A 177 2.64 -8.40 17.14
C TYR A 177 2.12 -9.70 17.77
N VAL A 178 2.11 -10.81 17.01
CA VAL A 178 1.71 -12.12 17.53
C VAL A 178 2.62 -12.56 18.68
N VAL A 179 3.94 -12.38 18.54
CA VAL A 179 4.92 -12.66 19.61
C VAL A 179 4.62 -11.78 20.82
N TYR A 180 4.49 -10.47 20.63
CA TYR A 180 4.17 -9.53 21.69
C TYR A 180 2.92 -9.94 22.48
N VAL A 181 1.79 -10.22 21.82
CA VAL A 181 0.55 -10.63 22.50
C VAL A 181 0.75 -11.94 23.27
N ASN A 182 1.45 -12.93 22.68
CA ASN A 182 1.64 -14.24 23.29
C ASN A 182 2.62 -14.25 24.48
N GLU A 183 3.57 -13.31 24.52
CA GLU A 183 4.50 -13.14 25.65
C GLU A 183 3.89 -12.35 26.82
N ASN A 184 2.70 -11.76 26.63
CA ASN A 184 2.05 -10.87 27.60
C ASN A 184 0.64 -11.35 27.99
N LEU A 185 0.35 -12.65 27.83
CA LEU A 185 -1.00 -13.20 28.06
C LEU A 185 -1.51 -13.02 29.49
N ASP A 186 -0.60 -12.97 30.46
CA ASP A 186 -0.87 -12.75 31.88
C ASP A 186 -1.39 -11.35 32.20
N LYS A 187 -1.19 -10.38 31.29
CA LYS A 187 -1.65 -8.99 31.45
C LYS A 187 -3.11 -8.78 31.04
N TYR A 188 -3.68 -9.71 30.28
CA TYR A 188 -5.00 -9.52 29.67
C TYR A 188 -6.10 -10.19 30.49
N LYS A 189 -7.27 -9.56 30.54
CA LYS A 189 -8.46 -10.19 31.12
C LYS A 189 -8.89 -11.34 30.21
N LYS A 190 -9.04 -12.53 30.79
CA LYS A 190 -9.40 -13.75 30.09
C LYS A 190 -10.84 -14.16 30.37
N GLU A 191 -11.58 -14.48 29.31
CA GLU A 191 -12.92 -15.04 29.34
C GLU A 191 -12.98 -16.29 28.47
N GLU A 192 -13.74 -17.30 28.89
CA GLU A 192 -13.86 -18.57 28.18
C GLU A 192 -15.32 -18.96 27.99
N LEU A 193 -15.63 -19.54 26.83
CA LEU A 193 -16.94 -20.10 26.52
C LEU A 193 -16.77 -21.46 25.85
N THR A 194 -17.72 -22.35 26.12
CA THR A 194 -17.88 -23.63 25.42
C THR A 194 -19.24 -23.63 24.75
N LEU A 195 -19.26 -23.85 23.44
CA LEU A 195 -20.50 -23.90 22.66
C LEU A 195 -21.00 -25.33 22.53
N ASP A 196 -22.31 -25.46 22.37
CA ASP A 196 -22.91 -26.71 21.96
C ASP A 196 -22.36 -27.15 20.59
N PRO A 197 -22.28 -28.46 20.32
CA PRO A 197 -21.91 -28.99 19.02
C PRO A 197 -22.77 -28.42 17.88
N GLU A 198 -22.14 -27.96 16.80
CA GLU A 198 -22.85 -27.42 15.64
C GLU A 198 -23.57 -28.50 14.82
N LYS A 199 -23.10 -29.75 14.93
CA LYS A 199 -23.63 -30.92 14.22
C LYS A 199 -23.56 -32.17 15.09
N LYS A 200 -24.42 -33.15 14.81
CA LYS A 200 -24.39 -34.46 15.47
C LYS A 200 -23.03 -35.14 15.22
N GLY A 201 -22.38 -35.57 16.29
CA GLY A 201 -21.07 -36.23 16.23
C GLY A 201 -19.88 -35.27 16.29
N GLN A 202 -20.11 -33.96 16.29
CA GLN A 202 -19.06 -32.96 16.51
C GLN A 202 -18.85 -32.72 18.01
N GLU A 203 -17.63 -32.44 18.42
CA GLU A 203 -17.31 -32.01 19.78
C GLU A 203 -17.69 -30.53 20.01
N SER A 204 -17.84 -30.14 21.26
CA SER A 204 -18.11 -28.75 21.64
C SER A 204 -16.92 -27.84 21.32
N ARG A 205 -17.18 -26.70 20.67
CA ARG A 205 -16.14 -25.70 20.38
C ARG A 205 -15.82 -24.90 21.62
N ARG A 206 -14.53 -24.70 21.92
CA ARG A 206 -14.05 -23.79 22.98
C ARG A 206 -13.60 -22.47 22.37
N LEU A 207 -13.96 -21.37 23.03
CA LEU A 207 -13.56 -20.01 22.69
C LEU A 207 -12.84 -19.41 23.90
N ILE A 208 -11.74 -18.70 23.65
CA ILE A 208 -10.98 -17.98 24.67
C ILE A 208 -10.77 -16.56 24.17
N LEU A 209 -11.38 -15.58 24.83
CA LEU A 209 -11.22 -14.16 24.55
C LEU A 209 -10.26 -13.53 25.57
N LEU A 210 -9.27 -12.80 25.07
CA LEU A 210 -8.41 -11.93 25.85
C LEU A 210 -8.72 -10.47 25.50
N THR A 211 -8.91 -9.66 26.54
CA THR A 211 -9.19 -8.23 26.42
C THR A 211 -8.20 -7.38 27.21
N ASP A 212 -7.96 -6.18 26.71
CA ASP A 212 -7.23 -5.11 27.40
C ASP A 212 -8.10 -3.86 27.41
N ASN A 213 -8.37 -3.31 28.60
CA ASN A 213 -9.28 -2.17 28.79
C ASN A 213 -10.64 -2.32 28.07
N GLY A 214 -11.18 -3.55 28.04
CA GLY A 214 -12.44 -3.89 27.40
C GLY A 214 -12.39 -4.03 25.87
N GLN A 215 -11.23 -3.81 25.24
CA GLN A 215 -11.03 -4.05 23.81
C GLN A 215 -10.49 -5.47 23.56
N PRO A 216 -10.95 -6.17 22.51
CA PRO A 216 -10.40 -7.48 22.18
C PRO A 216 -8.94 -7.33 21.74
N ILE A 217 -8.10 -8.27 22.19
CA ILE A 217 -6.68 -8.37 21.80
C ILE A 217 -6.42 -9.72 21.12
N LYS A 218 -7.03 -10.79 21.62
CA LYS A 218 -6.89 -12.13 21.05
C LYS A 218 -8.17 -12.94 21.25
N LEU A 219 -8.64 -13.60 20.21
CA LEU A 219 -9.72 -14.60 20.29
C LEU A 219 -9.21 -15.92 19.71
N SER A 220 -9.06 -16.94 20.54
CA SER A 220 -8.71 -18.29 20.10
C SER A 220 -9.96 -19.18 20.12
N LEU A 221 -10.07 -20.06 19.12
CA LEU A 221 -11.10 -21.08 19.08
C LEU A 221 -10.56 -22.41 18.60
N THR A 222 -11.19 -23.49 19.04
CA THR A 222 -10.95 -24.82 18.48
C THR A 222 -11.73 -25.01 17.18
N GLU A 223 -11.17 -25.78 16.25
CA GLU A 223 -11.78 -26.10 14.98
C GLU A 223 -11.87 -27.63 14.81
N PRO A 224 -12.97 -28.14 14.27
CA PRO A 224 -13.15 -29.58 14.08
C PRO A 224 -12.26 -30.09 12.94
N ASP A 225 -11.79 -31.33 13.06
CA ASP A 225 -11.30 -32.15 11.96
C ASP A 225 -12.45 -32.76 11.14
N ASP A 226 -12.12 -33.62 10.17
CA ASP A 226 -13.12 -34.31 9.33
C ASP A 226 -14.00 -35.30 10.11
N LEU A 227 -13.56 -35.72 11.32
CA LEU A 227 -14.30 -36.60 12.22
C LEU A 227 -15.13 -35.85 13.26
N GLY A 228 -15.07 -34.51 13.26
CA GLY A 228 -15.77 -33.65 14.21
C GLY A 228 -15.04 -33.42 15.52
N LYS A 229 -13.80 -33.90 15.68
CA LYS A 229 -12.96 -33.67 16.88
C LYS A 229 -12.29 -32.32 16.83
N MET A 230 -12.19 -31.64 17.97
CA MET A 230 -11.64 -30.29 18.09
C MET A 230 -10.09 -30.27 18.11
N GLU A 231 -9.45 -30.85 17.11
CA GLU A 231 -7.98 -31.02 17.04
C GLU A 231 -7.24 -29.78 16.49
N TRP A 232 -7.95 -28.89 15.80
CA TRP A 232 -7.34 -27.71 15.17
C TRP A 232 -7.63 -26.43 15.95
N GLY A 233 -6.94 -25.34 15.60
CA GLY A 233 -7.13 -24.05 16.23
C GLY A 233 -7.07 -22.89 15.24
N SER A 234 -8.01 -21.96 15.39
CA SER A 234 -7.97 -20.65 14.75
C SER A 234 -7.72 -19.57 15.81
N THR A 235 -7.09 -18.45 15.43
CA THR A 235 -6.87 -17.33 16.34
C THR A 235 -6.94 -16.00 15.61
N TYR A 236 -7.75 -15.10 16.14
CA TYR A 236 -7.79 -13.69 15.76
C TYR A 236 -6.89 -12.90 16.69
N TYR A 237 -6.09 -12.00 16.13
CA TYR A 237 -5.31 -10.99 16.83
C TYR A 237 -5.86 -9.63 16.42
N TYR A 238 -6.16 -8.79 17.42
CA TYR A 238 -6.83 -7.51 17.22
C TYR A 238 -5.92 -6.37 17.61
N LEU A 239 -5.80 -5.35 16.78
CA LEU A 239 -5.07 -4.13 17.07
C LEU A 239 -6.04 -2.95 16.99
N ASN A 240 -6.18 -2.21 18.09
CA ASN A 240 -7.14 -1.10 18.22
C ASN A 240 -8.59 -1.52 17.92
N GLY A 241 -8.97 -2.74 18.32
CA GLY A 241 -10.29 -3.31 18.10
C GLY A 241 -10.48 -3.99 16.74
N ASP A 242 -9.72 -3.61 15.71
CA ASP A 242 -9.80 -4.23 14.40
C ASP A 242 -8.98 -5.53 14.31
N ILE A 243 -9.43 -6.47 13.48
CA ILE A 243 -8.61 -7.65 13.16
C ILE A 243 -7.33 -7.14 12.50
N PHE A 244 -6.19 -7.55 13.04
CA PHE A 244 -4.87 -7.27 12.48
C PHE A 244 -4.28 -8.51 11.81
N PHE A 245 -4.43 -9.66 12.45
CA PHE A 245 -4.02 -10.94 11.91
C PHE A 245 -4.99 -12.04 12.29
N PHE A 246 -5.36 -12.88 11.34
CA PHE A 246 -6.12 -14.10 11.58
C PHE A 246 -5.28 -15.31 11.17
N LYS A 247 -5.06 -16.22 12.13
CA LYS A 247 -4.40 -17.51 11.92
C LYS A 247 -5.48 -18.59 11.83
N ALA A 248 -5.60 -19.23 10.68
CA ALA A 248 -6.35 -20.46 10.51
C ALA A 248 -5.41 -21.68 10.70
N PRO A 249 -5.92 -22.92 10.68
CA PRO A 249 -5.09 -24.11 10.84
C PRO A 249 -3.95 -24.22 9.80
N TYR A 250 -4.20 -23.81 8.55
CA TYR A 250 -3.26 -23.94 7.42
C TYR A 250 -3.00 -22.62 6.67
N SER A 251 -3.39 -21.49 7.25
CA SER A 251 -3.19 -20.18 6.62
C SER A 251 -3.12 -19.03 7.61
N GLY A 252 -2.62 -17.89 7.14
CA GLY A 252 -2.68 -16.62 7.82
C GLY A 252 -3.26 -15.54 6.92
N HIS A 253 -3.97 -14.59 7.51
CA HIS A 253 -4.61 -13.47 6.81
C HIS A 253 -4.25 -12.19 7.55
N ILE A 254 -3.54 -11.29 6.88
CA ILE A 254 -3.12 -10.01 7.44
C ILE A 254 -4.10 -8.94 7.00
N PHE A 255 -4.53 -8.13 7.95
CA PHE A 255 -5.51 -7.07 7.77
C PHE A 255 -4.87 -5.71 8.02
N LYS A 256 -5.28 -4.71 7.23
CA LYS A 256 -4.96 -3.30 7.44
C LYS A 256 -6.19 -2.46 7.16
N ASN A 257 -6.50 -1.50 8.05
CA ASN A 257 -7.68 -0.63 7.94
C ASN A 257 -8.98 -1.40 7.69
N GLY A 258 -9.16 -2.52 8.41
CA GLY A 258 -10.36 -3.35 8.30
C GLY A 258 -10.52 -4.08 6.96
N ARG A 259 -9.45 -4.25 6.16
CA ARG A 259 -9.42 -5.01 4.91
C ARG A 259 -8.31 -6.06 4.92
N GLN A 260 -8.54 -7.20 4.30
CA GLN A 260 -7.51 -8.21 4.11
C GLN A 260 -6.55 -7.74 3.01
N VAL A 261 -5.28 -7.54 3.37
CA VAL A 261 -4.26 -7.03 2.45
C VAL A 261 -3.27 -8.11 2.01
N LEU A 262 -3.16 -9.21 2.75
CA LEU A 262 -2.25 -10.30 2.41
C LEU A 262 -2.76 -11.65 2.92
N TRP A 263 -2.69 -12.67 2.09
CA TRP A 263 -2.89 -14.07 2.46
C TRP A 263 -1.53 -14.77 2.44
N VAL A 264 -1.21 -15.46 3.54
CA VAL A 264 0.01 -16.24 3.71
C VAL A 264 -0.31 -17.70 4.05
N ASN A 265 0.62 -18.60 3.76
CA ASN A 265 0.52 -19.98 4.24
C ASN A 265 0.84 -20.09 5.75
N GLU A 266 0.82 -21.31 6.29
CA GLU A 266 1.13 -21.62 7.69
C GLU A 266 2.54 -21.19 8.13
N ASN A 267 3.47 -21.06 7.18
CA ASN A 267 4.85 -20.61 7.39
C ASN A 267 5.03 -19.10 7.19
N MET A 268 3.94 -18.34 7.03
CA MET A 268 3.93 -16.90 6.75
C MET A 268 4.60 -16.50 5.43
N ASN A 269 4.61 -17.39 4.44
CA ASN A 269 5.01 -17.05 3.07
C ASN A 269 3.81 -16.48 2.31
N PRO A 270 3.95 -15.34 1.59
CA PRO A 270 2.89 -14.80 0.74
C PRO A 270 2.39 -15.82 -0.28
N LEU A 271 1.07 -15.92 -0.42
CA LEU A 271 0.43 -16.59 -1.55
C LEU A 271 0.21 -15.55 -2.65
N THR A 272 0.80 -15.75 -3.82
CA THR A 272 0.82 -14.74 -4.90
C THR A 272 -0.33 -14.86 -5.89
N ASP A 273 -0.98 -16.02 -5.94
CA ASP A 273 -1.90 -16.38 -7.03
C ASP A 273 -3.35 -16.53 -6.53
N ILE A 274 -3.69 -15.82 -5.45
CA ILE A 274 -5.05 -15.83 -4.91
C ILE A 274 -5.94 -14.88 -5.72
N PRO A 275 -7.05 -15.37 -6.31
CA PRO A 275 -8.02 -14.52 -6.97
C PRO A 275 -8.57 -13.44 -6.03
N GLU A 276 -8.78 -12.23 -6.56
CA GLU A 276 -9.31 -11.09 -5.78
C GLU A 276 -10.67 -11.41 -5.13
N LYS A 277 -11.51 -12.18 -5.83
CA LYS A 277 -12.79 -12.65 -5.30
C LYS A 277 -12.58 -13.50 -4.04
N ASP A 278 -11.62 -14.40 -4.04
CA ASP A 278 -11.36 -15.31 -2.91
C ASP A 278 -10.77 -14.54 -1.72
N MET A 279 -9.91 -13.54 -1.97
CA MET A 279 -9.45 -12.61 -0.94
C MET A 279 -10.62 -11.88 -0.26
N LYS A 280 -11.58 -11.38 -1.06
CA LYS A 280 -12.76 -10.66 -0.56
C LYS A 280 -13.72 -11.57 0.19
N ASP A 281 -13.98 -12.77 -0.32
CA ASP A 281 -14.86 -13.74 0.33
C ASP A 281 -14.26 -14.19 1.68
N ALA A 282 -12.93 -14.41 1.72
CA ALA A 282 -12.22 -14.70 2.96
C ALA A 282 -12.31 -13.53 3.95
N GLU A 283 -12.07 -12.29 3.51
CA GLU A 283 -12.18 -11.09 4.34
C GLU A 283 -13.56 -11.02 5.03
N ILE A 284 -14.63 -11.12 4.25
CA ILE A 284 -16.01 -11.05 4.74
C ILE A 284 -16.28 -12.18 5.74
N GLY A 285 -15.97 -13.42 5.38
CA GLY A 285 -16.22 -14.58 6.23
C GLY A 285 -15.46 -14.54 7.56
N ILE A 286 -14.20 -14.08 7.54
CA ILE A 286 -13.37 -13.89 8.74
C ILE A 286 -13.97 -12.81 9.64
N GLN A 287 -14.37 -11.66 9.07
CA GLN A 287 -14.95 -10.55 9.82
C GLN A 287 -16.32 -10.88 10.42
N GLU A 288 -17.19 -11.54 9.66
CA GLU A 288 -18.50 -12.00 10.14
C GLU A 288 -18.36 -12.99 11.29
N ARG A 289 -17.48 -13.98 11.13
CA ARG A 289 -17.23 -14.99 12.17
C ARG A 289 -16.64 -14.36 13.43
N SER A 290 -15.69 -13.44 13.29
CA SER A 290 -15.12 -12.67 14.40
C SER A 290 -16.21 -11.92 15.17
N ARG A 291 -17.06 -11.14 14.47
CA ARG A 291 -18.17 -10.39 15.09
C ARG A 291 -19.16 -11.32 15.80
N LYS A 292 -19.54 -12.43 15.17
CA LYS A 292 -20.40 -13.45 15.78
C LYS A 292 -19.83 -13.92 17.11
N TYR A 293 -18.57 -14.31 17.14
CA TYR A 293 -17.96 -14.83 18.37
C TYR A 293 -17.76 -13.77 19.45
N LEU A 294 -17.34 -12.56 19.10
CA LEU A 294 -17.23 -11.45 20.07
C LEU A 294 -18.58 -11.12 20.72
N SER A 295 -19.68 -11.21 19.96
CA SER A 295 -21.03 -10.97 20.50
C SER A 295 -21.44 -11.97 21.60
N LEU A 296 -20.88 -13.18 21.61
CA LEU A 296 -21.16 -14.19 22.64
C LEU A 296 -20.56 -13.83 23.99
N PHE A 297 -19.51 -13.00 24.01
CA PHE A 297 -18.87 -12.49 25.23
C PHE A 297 -19.48 -11.15 25.70
N ASN A 298 -20.62 -10.72 25.15
CA ASN A 298 -21.18 -9.37 25.34
C ASN A 298 -20.18 -8.24 25.06
N THR A 299 -19.14 -8.52 24.28
CA THR A 299 -18.17 -7.51 23.88
C THR A 299 -18.72 -6.84 22.63
N ALA A 300 -19.04 -5.55 22.73
CA ALA A 300 -19.47 -4.80 21.55
C ALA A 300 -18.33 -4.87 20.51
N PRO A 301 -18.61 -5.27 19.25
CA PRO A 301 -17.63 -5.08 18.20
C PRO A 301 -17.30 -3.57 18.12
N PRO A 302 -16.06 -3.18 17.81
CA PRO A 302 -15.76 -1.78 17.60
C PRO A 302 -16.71 -1.21 16.56
N LEU A 303 -17.40 -0.13 16.92
CA LEU A 303 -18.26 0.61 16.01
C LEU A 303 -17.35 1.20 14.93
N ARG A 304 -17.52 0.75 13.68
CA ARG A 304 -16.96 1.46 12.52
C ARG A 304 -17.74 2.78 12.41
N ASN A 305 -17.06 3.90 12.67
CA ASN A 305 -17.52 5.23 12.26
C ASN A 305 -17.25 5.43 10.77
#